data_AF-A0A959Q7P7-F1
#
_entry.id   AF-A0A959Q7P7-F1
#
_cell.length_a   1.000
_cell.length_b   1.000
_cell.length_c   1.000
_cell.angle_alpha   90.00
_cell.angle_beta   90.00
_cell.angle_gamma   90.00
#
_symmetry.space_group_name_H-M   'P 1'
#
loop_
_entity.id
_entity.type
_entity.pdbx_description
1 polymer ?
#
loop_
_entity_poly.entity_id
_entity_poly.type
_entity_poly.pdbx_seq_one_letter_code
_entity_poly.pdbx_strand_id
1 'polypeptide(L)'
;MLIYLLKRLLLFVPTLLVVSLLAFGLSRVAPGDPVLSACAGNRELLPDDYRRCAGELHLDRPAFYFSLAPASYPDTLYRILPLHRRETLRKMIALYGEWPLLAEYDRELQKLQEQIRLLPDSIDRQLRIDLRQAAESLRLASQEKAVRGQWERLQGLLAGSPQVDDLRAQLGQLQGVGDRLFEGARPNRRFWPGFHWHGPDNQYHWWLSNTLRGDFGKSYKDKRPVLTKIGEALRWTVLLNALAIALAFGLAIPLGVFA
;
A
#
# COMPACT_ATOMS: atom_id res chain seq x y z
N MET A 1 -22.21 -20.72 38.77
CA MET A 1 -22.15 -21.02 37.32
C MET A 1 -22.33 -19.78 36.44
N LEU A 2 -23.39 -18.96 36.62
CA LEU A 2 -23.60 -17.74 35.80
C LEU A 2 -22.46 -16.70 35.91
N ILE A 3 -21.96 -16.43 37.12
CA ILE A 3 -20.82 -15.52 37.35
C ILE A 3 -19.54 -16.02 36.64
N TYR A 4 -19.34 -17.34 36.60
CA TYR A 4 -18.20 -17.94 35.91
C TYR A 4 -18.33 -17.80 34.39
N LEU A 5 -19.52 -18.07 33.85
CA LEU A 5 -19.82 -17.86 32.43
C LEU A 5 -19.65 -16.38 32.04
N LEU A 6 -20.15 -15.45 32.84
CA LEU A 6 -20.02 -14.01 32.60
C LEU A 6 -18.56 -13.56 32.63
N LYS A 7 -17.76 -14.01 33.61
CA LYS A 7 -16.32 -13.74 33.66
C LYS A 7 -15.60 -14.27 32.41
N ARG A 8 -15.95 -15.47 31.96
CA ARG A 8 -15.35 -16.09 30.77
C ARG A 8 -15.74 -15.36 29.47
N LEU A 9 -16.99 -14.93 29.36
CA LEU A 9 -17.47 -14.12 28.24
C LEU A 9 -16.81 -12.73 28.23
N LEU A 10 -16.65 -12.11 29.40
CA LEU A 10 -15.96 -10.84 29.54
C LEU A 10 -14.47 -10.95 29.16
N LEU A 11 -13.80 -12.06 29.51
CA LEU A 11 -12.43 -12.37 29.11
C LEU A 11 -12.32 -12.72 27.61
N PHE A 12 -13.39 -13.24 27.00
CA PHE A 12 -13.39 -13.56 25.58
C PHE A 12 -13.25 -12.32 24.69
N VAL A 13 -13.96 -11.23 25.02
CA VAL A 13 -13.92 -9.98 24.24
C VAL A 13 -12.50 -9.43 24.04
N PRO A 14 -11.66 -9.22 25.08
CA PRO A 14 -10.30 -8.74 24.91
C PRO A 14 -9.41 -9.76 24.19
N THR A 15 -9.59 -11.07 24.42
CA THR A 15 -8.82 -12.09 23.68
C THR A 15 -9.11 -12.05 22.18
N LEU A 16 -10.39 -11.93 21.80
CA LEU A 16 -10.79 -11.81 20.40
C LEU A 16 -10.24 -10.54 19.77
N LEU A 17 -10.26 -9.42 20.49
CA LEU A 17 -9.68 -8.16 20.03
C LEU A 17 -8.17 -8.25 19.81
N VAL A 18 -7.43 -8.90 20.70
CA VAL A 18 -5.99 -9.12 20.53
C VAL A 18 -5.73 -10.00 19.31
N VAL A 19 -6.44 -11.12 19.17
CA VAL A 19 -6.28 -12.04 18.03
C VAL A 19 -6.67 -11.36 16.72
N SER A 20 -7.72 -10.55 16.69
CA SER A 20 -8.16 -9.82 15.49
C SER A 20 -7.14 -8.76 15.07
N LEU A 21 -6.56 -8.02 16.03
CA LEU A 21 -5.50 -7.06 15.76
C LEU A 21 -4.24 -7.75 15.22
N LEU A 22 -3.84 -8.89 15.80
CA LEU A 22 -2.70 -9.67 15.32
C LEU A 22 -2.95 -10.21 13.90
N ALA A 23 -4.12 -10.78 13.64
CA ALA A 23 -4.48 -11.29 12.31
C ALA A 23 -4.48 -10.17 11.25
N PHE A 24 -5.05 -9.01 11.58
CA PHE A 24 -5.03 -7.85 10.70
C PHE A 24 -3.62 -7.28 10.50
N GLY A 25 -2.82 -7.21 11.57
CA GLY A 25 -1.42 -6.77 11.49
C GLY A 25 -0.60 -7.67 10.57
N LEU A 26 -0.71 -8.99 10.74
CA LEU A 26 -0.02 -9.97 9.89
C LEU A 26 -0.45 -9.88 8.43
N SER A 27 -1.75 -9.68 8.15
CA SER A 27 -2.24 -9.55 6.77
C SER A 27 -1.67 -8.32 6.07
N ARG A 28 -1.35 -7.26 6.82
CA ARG A 28 -0.75 -6.02 6.28
C ARG A 28 0.75 -6.11 6.03
N VAL A 29 1.45 -7.02 6.70
CA VAL A 29 2.90 -7.28 6.54
C VAL A 29 3.16 -8.26 5.39
N ALA A 30 2.13 -8.89 4.83
CA ALA A 30 2.26 -9.78 3.69
C ALA A 30 3.00 -9.09 2.53
N PRO A 31 4.06 -9.73 1.98
CA PRO A 31 4.85 -9.13 0.92
C PRO A 31 4.07 -9.05 -0.39
N GLY A 32 4.34 -8.00 -1.16
CA GLY A 32 3.76 -7.77 -2.48
C GLY A 32 2.63 -6.74 -2.50
N ASP A 33 2.27 -6.31 -3.70
CA ASP A 33 1.17 -5.35 -3.89
C ASP A 33 -0.17 -6.11 -3.98
N PRO A 34 -1.09 -5.93 -3.01
CA PRO A 34 -2.40 -6.58 -3.03
C PRO A 34 -3.19 -6.23 -4.30
N VAL A 35 -3.05 -5.02 -4.84
CA VAL A 35 -3.73 -4.59 -6.09
C VAL A 35 -3.28 -5.43 -7.27
N LEU A 36 -1.98 -5.69 -7.39
CA LEU A 36 -1.44 -6.48 -8.48
C LEU A 36 -1.90 -7.94 -8.38
N SER A 37 -1.84 -8.53 -7.18
CA SER A 37 -2.36 -9.88 -6.98
C SER A 37 -3.87 -9.98 -7.20
N ALA A 38 -4.62 -8.94 -6.80
CA ALA A 38 -6.07 -8.88 -6.88
C ALA A 38 -6.61 -8.62 -8.30
N CYS A 39 -5.94 -7.81 -9.11
CA CYS A 39 -6.49 -7.30 -10.35
C CYS A 39 -5.58 -7.41 -11.57
N ALA A 40 -4.26 -7.40 -11.39
CA ALA A 40 -3.34 -7.42 -12.54
C ALA A 40 -3.27 -8.80 -13.20
N GLY A 41 -3.24 -9.87 -12.40
CA GLY A 41 -2.94 -11.21 -12.92
C GLY A 41 -1.58 -11.21 -13.62
N ASN A 42 -1.57 -11.41 -14.95
CA ASN A 42 -0.36 -11.37 -15.79
C ASN A 42 -0.24 -10.08 -16.65
N ARG A 43 -1.08 -9.07 -16.43
CA ARG A 43 -1.13 -7.84 -17.24
C ARG A 43 -0.62 -6.63 -16.46
N GLU A 44 0.01 -5.68 -17.13
CA GLU A 44 0.28 -4.36 -16.55
C GLU A 44 -1.02 -3.56 -16.43
N LEU A 45 -1.29 -3.00 -15.25
CA LEU A 45 -2.48 -2.19 -15.00
C LEU A 45 -2.22 -0.74 -15.40
N LEU A 46 -3.16 -0.13 -16.12
CA LEU A 46 -3.15 1.31 -16.32
C LEU A 46 -3.34 2.03 -14.96
N PRO A 47 -2.86 3.28 -14.80
CA PRO A 47 -2.98 4.01 -13.53
C PRO A 47 -4.42 4.16 -13.02
N ASP A 48 -5.40 4.26 -13.91
CA ASP A 48 -6.81 4.40 -13.54
C ASP A 48 -7.42 3.07 -13.07
N ASP A 49 -7.09 1.96 -13.75
CA ASP A 49 -7.51 0.62 -13.35
C ASP A 49 -6.91 0.22 -12.00
N TYR A 50 -5.65 0.59 -11.77
CA TYR A 50 -4.99 0.40 -10.48
C TYR A 50 -5.73 1.12 -9.36
N ARG A 51 -6.09 2.40 -9.57
CA ARG A 51 -6.83 3.21 -8.57
C ARG A 51 -8.21 2.64 -8.28
N ARG A 52 -8.92 2.19 -9.31
CA ARG A 52 -10.23 1.55 -9.16
C ARG A 52 -10.13 0.27 -8.32
N CYS A 53 -9.21 -0.63 -8.67
CA CYS A 53 -8.99 -1.85 -7.92
C CYS A 53 -8.55 -1.57 -6.47
N ALA A 54 -7.68 -0.60 -6.25
CA ALA A 54 -7.26 -0.21 -4.91
C ALA A 54 -8.44 0.30 -4.06
N GLY A 55 -9.39 1.03 -4.66
CA GLY A 55 -10.63 1.44 -4.00
C GLY A 55 -11.56 0.27 -3.67
N GLU A 56 -11.68 -0.71 -4.58
CA GLU A 56 -12.44 -1.95 -4.33
C GLU A 56 -11.86 -2.77 -3.17
N LEU A 57 -10.55 -2.69 -2.95
CA LEU A 57 -9.84 -3.32 -1.83
C LEU A 57 -9.75 -2.44 -0.57
N HIS A 58 -10.35 -1.24 -0.60
CA HIS A 58 -10.29 -0.25 0.48
C HIS A 58 -8.86 0.18 0.88
N LEU A 59 -7.90 0.07 -0.04
CA LEU A 59 -6.50 0.45 0.19
C LEU A 59 -6.30 1.97 0.14
N ASP A 60 -7.30 2.69 -0.37
CA ASP A 60 -7.44 4.14 -0.35
C ASP A 60 -7.88 4.69 1.03
N ARG A 61 -8.13 3.81 2.01
CA ARG A 61 -8.51 4.16 3.39
C ARG A 61 -7.35 3.98 4.37
N PRO A 62 -7.35 4.68 5.52
CA PRO A 62 -6.34 4.47 6.55
C PRO A 62 -6.43 3.04 7.10
N ALA A 63 -5.30 2.51 7.56
CA ALA A 63 -5.21 1.13 8.01
C ALA A 63 -6.01 0.88 9.31
N PHE A 64 -6.05 1.87 10.20
CA PHE A 64 -6.61 1.77 11.54
C PHE A 64 -7.27 3.09 11.96
N TYR A 65 -7.98 3.08 13.10
CA TYR A 65 -8.68 4.26 13.64
C TYR A 65 -7.79 5.47 13.90
N PHE A 66 -6.49 5.23 14.14
CA PHE A 66 -5.50 6.27 14.31
C PHE A 66 -4.17 5.81 13.72
N SER A 67 -3.28 6.75 13.45
CA SER A 67 -1.89 6.47 13.09
C SER A 67 -0.93 7.25 13.96
N LEU A 68 0.08 6.54 14.46
CA LEU A 68 1.25 7.12 15.10
C LEU A 68 2.38 7.14 14.06
N ALA A 69 2.66 8.32 13.53
CA ALA A 69 3.71 8.54 12.54
C ALA A 69 4.45 9.83 12.89
N PRO A 70 5.68 10.04 12.41
CA PRO A 70 6.36 11.31 12.66
C PRO A 70 5.54 12.51 12.17
N ALA A 71 5.67 13.66 12.82
CA ALA A 71 4.93 14.88 12.49
C ALA A 71 5.21 15.41 11.07
N SER A 72 6.28 14.91 10.42
CA SER A 72 6.56 15.17 9.00
C SER A 72 5.63 14.41 8.03
N TYR A 73 4.93 13.38 8.50
CA TYR A 73 4.05 12.56 7.67
C TYR A 73 2.62 13.13 7.68
N PRO A 74 2.02 13.37 6.50
CA PRO A 74 0.64 13.80 6.43
C PRO A 74 -0.30 12.65 6.76
N ASP A 75 -1.49 13.01 7.23
CA ASP A 75 -2.63 12.11 7.39
C ASP A 75 -3.03 11.48 6.06
N THR A 76 -2.93 12.20 4.94
CA THR A 76 -3.36 11.78 3.60
C THR A 76 -2.42 10.86 2.83
N LEU A 77 -1.24 10.51 3.37
CA LEU A 77 -0.23 9.71 2.65
C LEU A 77 -0.78 8.38 2.11
N TYR A 78 -1.74 7.78 2.82
CA TYR A 78 -2.37 6.52 2.42
C TYR A 78 -3.12 6.60 1.09
N ARG A 79 -3.63 7.79 0.71
CA ARG A 79 -4.39 8.02 -0.52
C ARG A 79 -3.52 8.04 -1.79
N ILE A 80 -2.20 8.14 -1.62
CA ILE A 80 -1.28 8.19 -2.75
C ILE A 80 -1.12 6.79 -3.33
N LEU A 81 -1.63 6.62 -4.53
CA LEU A 81 -1.55 5.42 -5.34
C LEU A 81 -0.93 5.80 -6.68
N PRO A 82 -0.07 4.95 -7.28
CA PRO A 82 0.30 3.58 -6.88
C PRO A 82 1.30 3.47 -5.72
N LEU A 83 1.44 2.26 -5.14
CA LEU A 83 2.25 1.97 -3.94
C LEU A 83 3.70 2.45 -4.05
N HIS A 84 4.37 2.18 -5.18
CA HIS A 84 5.77 2.56 -5.37
C HIS A 84 5.99 4.09 -5.30
N ARG A 85 5.03 4.89 -5.78
CA ARG A 85 5.08 6.36 -5.67
C ARG A 85 5.00 6.79 -4.21
N ARG A 86 4.07 6.20 -3.45
CA ARG A 86 3.93 6.45 -2.02
C ARG A 86 5.21 6.10 -1.26
N GLU A 87 5.90 5.04 -1.64
CA GLU A 87 7.18 4.65 -1.04
C GLU A 87 8.31 5.65 -1.34
N THR A 88 8.40 6.15 -2.58
CA THR A 88 9.37 7.21 -2.91
C THR A 88 9.12 8.47 -2.09
N LEU A 89 7.86 8.94 -2.03
CA LEU A 89 7.50 10.10 -1.22
C LEU A 89 7.77 9.84 0.27
N ARG A 90 7.48 8.65 0.78
CA ARG A 90 7.82 8.27 2.16
C ARG A 90 9.32 8.37 2.45
N LYS A 91 10.16 7.93 1.51
CA LYS A 91 11.63 8.10 1.61
C LYS A 91 12.02 9.57 1.60
N MET A 92 11.43 10.38 0.71
CA MET A 92 11.69 11.82 0.65
C MET A 92 11.22 12.56 1.92
N ILE A 93 10.05 12.26 2.47
CA ILE A 93 9.58 12.80 3.76
C ILE A 93 10.57 12.46 4.86
N ALA A 94 11.12 11.24 4.85
CA ALA A 94 12.10 10.81 5.85
C ALA A 94 13.44 11.53 5.73
N LEU A 95 13.80 12.04 4.54
CA LEU A 95 15.03 12.80 4.29
C LEU A 95 14.83 14.29 4.53
N TYR A 96 13.75 14.88 4.01
CA TYR A 96 13.57 16.34 3.93
C TYR A 96 12.56 16.88 4.95
N GLY A 97 11.67 16.06 5.52
CA GLY A 97 10.83 16.42 6.66
C GLY A 97 9.70 17.46 6.43
N GLU A 98 9.68 18.16 5.30
CA GLU A 98 8.68 19.19 4.96
C GLU A 98 7.67 18.69 3.91
N TRP A 99 6.52 18.17 4.38
CA TRP A 99 5.46 17.67 3.49
C TRP A 99 4.89 18.72 2.51
N PRO A 100 4.60 19.98 2.91
CA PRO A 100 4.00 20.94 1.99
C PRO A 100 4.86 21.21 0.75
N LEU A 101 6.17 21.39 0.93
CA LEU A 101 7.13 21.58 -0.16
C LEU A 101 7.27 20.32 -1.01
N LEU A 102 7.29 19.14 -0.38
CA LEU A 102 7.34 17.88 -1.11
C LEU A 102 6.09 17.64 -1.95
N ALA A 103 4.91 18.00 -1.42
CA ALA A 103 3.64 17.91 -2.13
C ALA A 103 3.54 18.92 -3.29
N GLU A 104 4.14 20.11 -3.15
CA GLU A 104 4.31 21.07 -4.25
C GLU A 104 5.24 20.50 -5.33
N TYR A 105 6.40 19.98 -4.95
CA TYR A 105 7.37 19.35 -5.85
C TYR A 105 6.75 18.19 -6.65
N ASP A 106 6.07 17.27 -5.95
CA ASP A 106 5.41 16.12 -6.55
C ASP A 106 4.27 16.54 -7.50
N ARG A 107 3.53 17.61 -7.19
CA ARG A 107 2.50 18.16 -8.08
C ARG A 107 3.08 18.76 -9.36
N GLU A 108 4.18 19.53 -9.24
CA GLU A 108 4.86 20.08 -10.42
C GLU A 108 5.48 18.98 -11.29
N LEU A 109 6.04 17.94 -10.67
CA LEU A 109 6.54 16.78 -11.38
C LEU A 109 5.41 16.06 -12.14
N GLN A 110 4.24 15.89 -11.52
CA GLN A 110 3.08 15.30 -12.20
C GLN A 110 2.63 16.13 -13.40
N LYS A 111 2.56 17.46 -13.28
CA LYS A 111 2.22 18.32 -14.41
C LYS A 111 3.23 18.17 -15.55
N LEU A 112 4.52 18.07 -15.23
CA LEU A 112 5.58 17.88 -16.23
C LEU A 112 5.41 16.54 -16.95
N GLN A 113 5.21 15.46 -16.21
CA GLN A 113 4.95 14.14 -16.77
C GLN A 113 3.72 14.11 -17.67
N GLU A 114 2.64 14.78 -17.25
CA GLU A 114 1.41 14.85 -18.04
C GLU A 114 1.60 15.63 -19.34
N GLN A 115 2.32 16.75 -19.32
CA GLN A 115 2.66 17.46 -20.55
C GLN A 115 3.54 16.63 -21.48
N ILE A 116 4.54 15.91 -20.94
CA ILE A 116 5.39 14.98 -21.71
C ILE A 116 4.54 13.84 -22.31
N ARG A 117 3.49 13.38 -21.59
CA ARG A 117 2.56 12.37 -22.09
C ARG A 117 1.74 12.88 -23.26
N LEU A 118 1.28 14.12 -23.19
CA LEU A 118 0.43 14.81 -24.17
C LEU A 118 1.20 15.44 -25.35
N LEU A 119 2.52 15.26 -25.42
CA LEU A 119 3.32 15.81 -26.52
C LEU A 119 2.76 15.38 -27.89
N PRO A 120 2.65 16.32 -28.85
CA PRO A 120 2.16 16.03 -30.19
C PRO A 120 2.99 14.96 -30.90
N ASP A 121 2.33 14.19 -31.77
CA ASP A 121 3.00 13.16 -32.56
C ASP A 121 4.03 13.71 -33.57
N SER A 122 4.01 15.02 -33.82
CA SER A 122 4.98 15.72 -34.68
C SER A 122 6.38 15.82 -34.06
N ILE A 123 6.51 15.65 -32.74
CA ILE A 123 7.81 15.65 -32.06
C ILE A 123 8.53 14.33 -32.33
N ASP A 124 9.84 14.40 -32.51
CA ASP A 124 10.70 13.24 -32.72
C ASP A 124 10.40 12.11 -31.72
N ARG A 125 10.26 10.89 -32.25
CA ARG A 125 9.84 9.72 -31.49
C ARG A 125 10.87 9.37 -30.41
N GLN A 126 12.16 9.48 -30.72
CA GLN A 126 13.23 9.13 -29.80
C GLN A 126 13.30 10.14 -28.66
N LEU A 127 13.25 11.44 -28.97
CA LEU A 127 13.17 12.51 -27.97
C LEU A 127 11.99 12.31 -27.01
N ARG A 128 10.82 11.94 -27.53
CA ARG A 128 9.62 11.68 -26.70
C ARG A 128 9.83 10.50 -25.75
N ILE A 129 10.48 9.43 -26.21
CA ILE A 129 10.80 8.26 -25.38
C ILE A 129 11.80 8.66 -24.30
N ASP A 130 12.86 9.38 -24.67
CA ASP A 130 13.92 9.79 -23.74
C ASP A 130 13.39 10.76 -22.67
N LEU A 131 12.51 11.69 -23.05
CA LEU A 131 11.82 12.59 -22.10
C LEU A 131 10.92 11.81 -21.14
N ARG A 132 10.13 10.85 -21.64
CA ARG A 132 9.28 10.00 -20.79
C ARG A 132 10.11 9.17 -19.80
N GLN A 133 11.19 8.55 -20.28
CA GLN A 133 12.08 7.75 -19.44
C GLN A 133 12.79 8.61 -18.37
N ALA A 134 13.28 9.79 -18.74
CA ALA A 134 13.93 10.71 -17.81
C ALA A 134 12.95 11.29 -16.77
N ALA A 135 11.69 11.54 -17.17
CA ALA A 135 10.66 11.99 -16.24
C ALA A 135 10.22 10.87 -15.27
N GLU A 136 10.17 9.61 -15.73
CA GLU A 136 9.90 8.46 -14.85
C GLU A 136 11.06 8.16 -13.90
N SER A 137 12.32 8.24 -14.35
CA SER A 137 13.48 8.06 -13.46
C SER A 137 13.53 9.15 -12.39
N LEU A 138 13.17 10.39 -12.73
CA LEU A 138 13.05 11.49 -11.78
C LEU A 138 12.00 11.21 -10.69
N ARG A 139 10.87 10.59 -11.06
CA ARG A 139 9.81 10.19 -10.11
C ARG A 139 10.24 9.11 -9.13
N LEU A 140 11.21 8.29 -9.50
CA LEU A 140 11.77 7.24 -8.64
C LEU A 140 12.96 7.73 -7.81
N ALA A 141 13.55 8.88 -8.17
CA ALA A 141 14.65 9.48 -7.44
C ALA A 141 14.17 10.06 -6.10
N SER A 142 14.87 9.71 -5.01
CA SER A 142 14.59 10.24 -3.66
C SER A 142 15.75 11.05 -3.09
N GLN A 143 16.98 10.71 -3.49
CA GLN A 143 18.21 11.38 -3.06
C GLN A 143 18.46 12.63 -3.91
N GLU A 144 18.91 13.71 -3.27
CA GLU A 144 19.18 14.99 -3.94
C GLU A 144 20.11 14.83 -5.15
N LYS A 145 21.24 14.15 -4.98
CA LYS A 145 22.20 13.90 -6.08
C LYS A 145 21.55 13.19 -7.27
N ALA A 146 20.67 12.22 -7.02
CA ALA A 146 19.97 11.49 -8.07
C ALA A 146 18.94 12.39 -8.77
N VAL A 147 18.20 13.19 -8.01
CA VAL A 147 17.23 14.16 -8.53
C VAL A 147 17.93 15.20 -9.42
N ARG A 148 19.00 15.84 -8.92
CA ARG A 148 19.78 16.84 -9.68
C ARG A 148 20.35 16.26 -10.97
N GLY A 149 20.89 15.04 -10.93
CA GLY A 149 21.39 14.38 -12.14
C GLY A 149 20.30 14.09 -13.18
N GLN A 150 19.06 13.81 -12.78
CA GLN A 150 17.95 13.67 -13.72
C GLN A 150 17.48 15.03 -14.28
N TRP A 151 17.53 16.10 -13.48
CA TRP A 151 17.26 17.46 -13.97
C TRP A 151 18.25 17.87 -15.06
N GLU A 152 19.55 17.65 -14.85
CA GLU A 152 20.58 17.91 -15.86
C GLU A 152 20.33 17.13 -17.15
N ARG A 153 19.96 15.85 -17.03
CA ARG A 153 19.60 15.02 -18.19
C ARG A 153 18.40 15.59 -18.94
N LEU A 154 17.33 15.97 -18.24
CA LEU A 154 16.15 16.58 -18.85
C LEU A 154 16.49 17.91 -19.52
N GLN A 155 17.28 18.75 -18.87
CA GLN A 155 17.72 20.03 -19.43
C GLN A 155 18.54 19.84 -20.71
N GLY A 156 19.44 18.84 -20.75
CA GLY A 156 20.19 18.49 -21.95
C GLY A 156 19.30 18.05 -23.11
N LEU A 157 18.26 17.26 -22.84
CA LEU A 157 17.27 16.86 -23.86
C LEU A 157 16.45 18.05 -24.38
N LEU A 158 16.11 19.00 -23.51
CA LEU A 158 15.30 20.17 -23.86
C LEU A 158 16.11 21.30 -24.53
N ALA A 159 17.43 21.31 -24.43
CA ALA A 159 18.28 22.37 -24.99
C ALA A 159 18.29 22.39 -26.54
N GLY A 160 18.04 21.26 -27.19
CA GLY A 160 18.14 21.11 -28.65
C GLY A 160 16.83 21.27 -29.42
N SER A 161 15.73 21.67 -28.78
CA SER A 161 14.39 21.60 -29.41
C SER A 161 13.50 22.80 -29.04
N PRO A 162 13.26 23.74 -29.98
CA PRO A 162 12.37 24.89 -29.76
C PRO A 162 10.91 24.50 -29.52
N GLN A 163 10.49 23.34 -30.05
CA GLN A 163 9.11 22.84 -29.94
C GLN A 163 8.71 22.44 -28.51
N VAL A 164 9.65 22.41 -27.56
CA VAL A 164 9.44 22.01 -26.16
C VAL A 164 9.83 23.11 -25.17
N ASP A 165 9.85 24.38 -25.60
CA ASP A 165 10.20 25.50 -24.73
C ASP A 165 9.28 25.62 -23.50
N ASP A 166 8.00 25.26 -23.62
CA ASP A 166 7.06 25.19 -22.49
C ASP A 166 7.52 24.18 -21.42
N LEU A 167 8.06 23.02 -21.83
CA LEU A 167 8.62 22.03 -20.90
C LEU A 167 9.88 22.57 -20.21
N ARG A 168 10.66 23.44 -20.87
CA ARG A 168 11.84 24.06 -20.26
C ARG A 168 11.43 25.02 -19.15
N ALA A 169 10.41 25.84 -19.37
CA ALA A 169 9.87 26.72 -18.34
C ALA A 169 9.35 25.93 -17.14
N GLN A 170 8.62 24.83 -17.39
CA GLN A 170 8.08 23.98 -16.34
C GLN A 170 9.16 23.20 -15.58
N LEU A 171 10.22 22.75 -16.26
CA LEU A 171 11.40 22.17 -15.60
C LEU A 171 12.07 23.19 -14.68
N GLY A 172 12.19 24.46 -15.10
CA GLY A 172 12.73 25.53 -14.26
C GLY A 172 11.89 25.79 -13.00
N GLN A 173 10.55 25.76 -13.11
CA GLN A 173 9.66 25.84 -11.95
C GLN A 173 9.85 24.65 -11.00
N LEU A 174 9.93 23.44 -11.56
CA LEU A 174 10.18 22.21 -10.78
C LEU A 174 11.52 22.27 -10.04
N GLN A 175 12.58 22.73 -10.70
CA GLN A 175 13.90 22.93 -10.10
C GLN A 175 13.83 23.94 -8.95
N GLY A 176 13.18 25.09 -9.15
CA GLY A 176 13.04 26.10 -8.09
C GLY A 176 12.24 25.61 -6.87
N VAL A 177 11.22 24.75 -7.05
CA VAL A 177 10.54 24.10 -5.93
C VAL A 177 11.46 23.07 -5.26
N GLY A 178 12.20 22.30 -6.05
CA GLY A 178 13.13 21.29 -5.55
C GLY A 178 14.30 21.88 -4.77
N ASP A 179 14.89 22.99 -5.21
CA ASP A 179 15.94 23.69 -4.47
C ASP A 179 15.43 24.19 -3.12
N ARG A 180 14.23 24.79 -3.07
CA ARG A 180 13.57 25.16 -1.80
C ARG A 180 13.32 23.96 -0.89
N LEU A 181 12.98 22.80 -1.46
CA LEU A 181 12.79 21.56 -0.70
C LEU A 181 14.10 21.05 -0.08
N PHE A 182 15.20 21.11 -0.83
CA PHE A 182 16.51 20.64 -0.37
C PHE A 182 17.14 21.60 0.66
N GLU A 183 17.06 22.91 0.41
CA GLU A 183 17.55 23.95 1.32
C GLU A 183 16.71 24.03 2.61
N GLY A 184 15.40 23.89 2.48
CA GLY A 184 14.44 23.90 3.58
C GLY A 184 14.32 22.59 4.35
N ALA A 185 15.20 21.61 4.09
CA ALA A 185 15.11 20.28 4.66
C ALA A 185 15.23 20.28 6.19
N ARG A 186 14.28 19.62 6.86
CA ARG A 186 14.26 19.43 8.32
C ARG A 186 14.20 17.96 8.70
N PRO A 187 15.31 17.20 8.57
CA PRO A 187 15.35 15.78 8.88
C PRO A 187 14.88 15.47 10.32
N ASN A 188 15.14 16.38 11.26
CA ASN A 188 14.82 16.22 12.67
C ASN A 188 13.31 16.11 12.96
N ARG A 189 12.44 16.61 12.07
CA ARG A 189 10.97 16.46 12.24
C ARG A 189 10.52 15.00 12.23
N ARG A 190 11.33 14.09 11.70
CA ARG A 190 11.08 12.63 11.73
C ARG A 190 11.07 12.06 13.16
N PHE A 191 11.70 12.71 14.13
CA PHE A 191 11.73 12.22 15.51
C PHE A 191 10.55 12.72 16.34
N TRP A 192 9.82 13.73 15.87
CA TRP A 192 8.68 14.26 16.61
C TRP A 192 7.44 13.41 16.37
N PRO A 193 6.76 12.92 17.42
CA PRO A 193 5.56 12.10 17.26
C PRO A 193 4.39 12.95 16.71
N GLY A 194 3.73 12.43 15.68
CA GLY A 194 2.47 12.93 15.14
C GLY A 194 1.35 11.93 15.42
N PHE A 195 0.20 12.44 15.84
CA PHE A 195 -1.01 11.67 16.05
C PHE A 195 -2.07 12.13 15.07
N HIS A 196 -2.61 11.18 14.29
CA HIS A 196 -3.72 11.45 13.37
C HIS A 196 -4.88 10.52 13.70
N TRP A 197 -6.06 11.09 13.92
CA TRP A 197 -7.31 10.37 14.12
C TRP A 197 -8.04 10.23 12.78
N HIS A 198 -8.36 8.99 12.41
CA HIS A 198 -8.98 8.64 11.12
C HIS A 198 -10.47 8.31 11.25
N GLY A 199 -10.97 8.08 12.46
CA GLY A 199 -12.35 7.70 12.69
C GLY A 199 -12.68 6.25 12.26
N PRO A 200 -13.98 5.90 12.16
CA PRO A 200 -14.41 4.53 11.85
C PRO A 200 -14.26 4.15 10.38
N ASP A 201 -14.02 5.10 9.49
CA ASP A 201 -13.81 4.83 8.07
C ASP A 201 -12.38 4.37 7.78
N ASN A 202 -12.06 3.14 8.20
CA ASN A 202 -10.73 2.55 8.08
C ASN A 202 -10.79 1.05 7.70
N GLN A 203 -9.66 0.53 7.21
CA GLN A 203 -9.55 -0.86 6.73
C GLN A 203 -9.85 -1.88 7.83
N TYR A 204 -9.37 -1.67 9.05
CA TYR A 204 -9.61 -2.60 10.17
C TYR A 204 -11.09 -2.65 10.56
N HIS A 205 -11.76 -1.51 10.64
CA HIS A 205 -13.19 -1.45 10.97
C HIS A 205 -14.01 -2.19 9.91
N TRP A 206 -13.75 -1.90 8.62
CA TRP A 206 -14.40 -2.61 7.51
C TRP A 206 -14.15 -4.12 7.59
N TRP A 207 -12.88 -4.54 7.72
CA TRP A 207 -12.48 -5.94 7.79
C TRP A 207 -13.11 -6.67 8.98
N LEU A 208 -13.07 -6.07 10.18
CA LEU A 208 -13.64 -6.64 11.39
C LEU A 208 -15.17 -6.77 11.26
N SER A 209 -15.84 -5.73 10.76
CA SER A 209 -17.29 -5.74 10.60
C SER A 209 -17.79 -6.83 9.64
N ASN A 210 -17.07 -7.06 8.55
CA ASN A 210 -17.38 -8.13 7.59
C ASN A 210 -17.03 -9.51 8.15
N THR A 211 -15.89 -9.64 8.81
CA THR A 211 -15.48 -10.91 9.44
C THR A 211 -16.51 -11.37 10.47
N LEU A 212 -17.03 -10.44 11.30
CA LEU A 212 -18.09 -10.74 12.28
C LEU A 212 -19.43 -11.11 11.62
N ARG A 213 -19.68 -10.68 10.38
CA ARG A 213 -20.85 -11.07 9.57
C ARG A 213 -20.63 -12.39 8.82
N GLY A 214 -19.46 -13.02 8.95
CA GLY A 214 -19.10 -14.24 8.24
C GLY A 214 -18.54 -14.02 6.83
N ASP A 215 -18.30 -12.77 6.43
CA ASP A 215 -17.67 -12.44 5.15
C ASP A 215 -16.15 -12.25 5.33
N PHE A 216 -15.40 -13.27 4.93
CA PHE A 216 -13.93 -13.28 4.93
C PHE A 216 -13.33 -12.75 3.61
N GLY A 217 -14.17 -12.29 2.68
CA GLY A 217 -13.76 -11.82 1.37
C GLY A 217 -13.32 -12.94 0.42
N LYS A 218 -12.63 -12.51 -0.64
CA LYS A 218 -12.11 -13.38 -1.70
C LYS A 218 -10.60 -13.52 -1.61
N SER A 219 -10.08 -14.69 -1.97
CA SER A 219 -8.65 -14.92 -2.07
C SER A 219 -8.03 -14.06 -3.17
N TYR A 220 -6.94 -13.34 -2.85
CA TYR A 220 -6.22 -12.55 -3.85
C TYR A 220 -5.61 -13.41 -4.96
N LYS A 221 -5.25 -14.68 -4.70
CA LYS A 221 -4.72 -15.58 -5.73
C LYS A 221 -5.82 -16.16 -6.61
N ASP A 222 -6.76 -16.88 -5.99
CA ASP A 222 -7.69 -17.72 -6.75
C ASP A 222 -9.06 -17.07 -6.98
N LYS A 223 -9.29 -15.85 -6.50
CA LYS A 223 -10.56 -15.08 -6.61
C LYS A 223 -11.80 -15.75 -6.00
N ARG A 224 -11.65 -16.91 -5.37
CA ARG A 224 -12.73 -17.65 -4.70
C ARG A 224 -12.97 -17.14 -3.28
N PRO A 225 -14.21 -17.23 -2.75
CA PRO A 225 -14.49 -16.90 -1.35
C PRO A 225 -13.58 -17.68 -0.39
N VAL A 226 -13.09 -16.99 0.65
CA VAL A 226 -12.19 -17.62 1.63
C VAL A 226 -12.94 -18.67 2.44
N LEU A 227 -14.19 -18.39 2.83
CA LEU A 227 -15.01 -19.31 3.64
C LEU A 227 -15.23 -20.66 2.95
N THR A 228 -15.43 -20.68 1.62
CA THR A 228 -15.59 -21.94 0.87
C THR A 228 -14.32 -22.78 0.91
N LYS A 229 -13.14 -22.15 0.83
CA LYS A 229 -11.86 -22.87 0.90
C LYS A 229 -11.61 -23.46 2.29
N ILE A 230 -11.90 -22.68 3.33
CA ILE A 230 -11.78 -23.14 4.72
C ILE A 230 -12.72 -24.33 4.94
N GLY A 231 -13.97 -24.25 4.48
CA GLY A 231 -14.93 -25.35 4.58
C GLY A 231 -14.49 -26.63 3.84
N GLU A 232 -13.96 -26.48 2.62
CA GLU A 232 -13.41 -27.61 1.84
C GLU A 232 -12.25 -28.29 2.57
N ALA A 233 -11.31 -27.53 3.12
CA ALA A 233 -10.18 -28.06 3.89
C ALA A 233 -10.63 -28.69 5.21
N LEU A 234 -11.53 -28.03 5.94
CA LEU A 234 -12.04 -28.48 7.23
C LEU A 234 -12.74 -29.84 7.13
N ARG A 235 -13.49 -30.09 6.04
CA ARG A 235 -14.14 -31.38 5.80
C ARG A 235 -13.14 -32.53 5.80
N TRP A 236 -12.00 -32.37 5.14
CA TRP A 236 -10.95 -33.41 5.11
C TRP A 236 -10.28 -33.60 6.46
N THR A 237 -9.95 -32.50 7.15
CA THR A 237 -9.35 -32.57 8.50
C THR A 237 -10.27 -33.27 9.48
N VAL A 238 -11.58 -32.97 9.45
CA VAL A 238 -12.56 -33.62 10.34
C VAL A 238 -12.69 -35.10 10.01
N LEU A 239 -12.78 -35.49 8.73
CA LEU A 239 -12.88 -36.89 8.34
C LEU A 239 -11.64 -37.70 8.74
N LEU A 240 -10.45 -37.17 8.51
CA LEU A 240 -9.19 -37.83 8.88
C LEU A 240 -9.05 -38.00 10.39
N ASN A 241 -9.36 -36.95 11.17
CA ASN A 241 -9.32 -37.04 12.63
C ASN A 241 -10.39 -37.99 13.16
N ALA A 242 -11.60 -37.96 12.61
CA ALA A 242 -12.67 -38.89 13.00
C ALA A 242 -12.27 -40.35 12.74
N LEU A 243 -11.66 -40.63 11.59
CA LEU A 243 -11.15 -41.97 11.26
C LEU A 243 -10.00 -42.37 12.20
N ALA A 244 -9.05 -41.47 12.46
CA ALA A 244 -7.94 -41.73 13.38
C ALA A 244 -8.43 -42.04 14.80
N ILE A 245 -9.41 -41.27 15.29
CA ILE A 245 -10.07 -41.51 16.58
C ILE A 245 -10.78 -42.86 16.57
N ALA A 246 -11.56 -43.16 15.53
CA ALA A 246 -12.27 -44.44 15.41
C ALA A 246 -11.33 -45.64 15.43
N LEU A 247 -10.21 -45.57 14.69
CA LEU A 247 -9.19 -46.63 14.68
C LEU A 247 -8.46 -46.73 16.03
N ALA A 248 -8.11 -45.59 16.65
CA ALA A 248 -7.44 -45.57 17.94
C ALA A 248 -8.30 -46.21 19.04
N PHE A 249 -9.56 -45.83 19.15
CA PHE A 249 -10.49 -46.46 20.09
C PHE A 249 -10.79 -47.92 19.72
N GLY A 250 -10.93 -48.21 18.42
CA GLY A 250 -11.17 -49.56 17.92
C GLY A 250 -10.06 -50.56 18.27
N LEU A 251 -8.80 -50.11 18.38
CA LEU A 251 -7.67 -50.94 18.79
C LEU A 251 -7.42 -50.88 20.31
N ALA A 252 -7.53 -49.69 20.90
CA ALA A 252 -7.22 -49.49 22.32
C ALA A 252 -8.21 -50.21 23.25
N ILE A 253 -9.51 -50.23 22.90
CA ILE A 253 -10.52 -50.88 23.74
C ILE A 253 -10.28 -52.40 23.82
N PRO A 254 -10.14 -53.16 22.70
CA PRO A 254 -9.83 -54.58 22.78
C PRO A 254 -8.51 -54.86 23.50
N LEU A 255 -7.42 -54.16 23.14
CA LEU A 255 -6.12 -54.36 23.79
C LEU A 255 -6.17 -54.09 25.30
N GLY A 256 -6.92 -53.07 25.72
CA GLY A 256 -7.10 -52.75 27.14
C GLY A 256 -7.99 -53.75 27.90
N VAL A 257 -8.87 -54.47 27.21
CA VAL A 257 -9.70 -55.52 27.82
C VAL A 257 -8.97 -56.86 27.90
N PHE A 258 -8.06 -57.16 26.96
CA PHE A 258 -7.33 -58.43 26.88
C PHE A 258 -5.93 -58.41 27.52
N ALA A 259 -5.45 -57.27 28.01
CA ALA A 259 -4.19 -57.13 28.76
C ALA A 259 -4.44 -57.23 30.27
#